data_AF-A0AAW4VM83-F1
#
_entry.id   AF-A0AAW4VM83-F1
#
_cell.length_a   1.000
_cell.length_b   1.000
_cell.length_c   1.000
_cell.angle_alpha   90.00
_cell.angle_beta   90.00
_cell.angle_gamma   90.00
#
_symmetry.space_group_name_H-M   'P 1'
#
loop_
_entity.id
_entity.type
_entity.pdbx_description
1 polymer ?
#
loop_
_entity_poly.entity_id
_entity_poly.type
_entity_poly.pdbx_seq_one_letter_code
_entity_poly.pdbx_strand_id
1 'polypeptide(L)' 'DRQAVYAYDFEGKRYDVGDKFGFIKATIDFSLDREDLHDQVNEYIHTLVEKEKAK' A
#
# COMPACT_ATOMS: atom_id res chain seq x y z
N ASP A 1 -32.56 20.86 -17.51
CA ASP A 1 -32.06 21.21 -16.17
C ASP A 1 -30.55 21.10 -16.08
N ARG A 2 -29.89 22.02 -15.37
CA ARG A 2 -28.45 22.00 -15.06
C ARG A 2 -28.28 21.83 -13.55
N GLN A 3 -27.44 20.89 -13.14
CA GLN A 3 -27.09 20.65 -11.74
C GLN A 3 -25.63 21.04 -11.49
N ALA A 4 -25.33 21.51 -10.28
CA ALA A 4 -23.97 21.87 -9.86
C ALA A 4 -23.19 20.62 -9.46
N VAL A 5 -21.90 20.58 -9.82
CA VAL A 5 -20.94 19.55 -9.41
C VAL A 5 -19.85 20.24 -8.62
N TYR A 6 -19.48 19.66 -7.47
CA TYR A 6 -18.44 20.17 -6.59
C TYR A 6 -17.32 19.13 -6.49
N ALA A 7 -16.08 19.61 -6.43
CA ALA A 7 -14.92 18.79 -6.11
C ALA A 7 -14.46 19.10 -4.69
N TYR A 8 -13.97 18.07 -4.00
CA TYR A 8 -13.36 18.18 -2.68
C TYR A 8 -11.93 17.65 -2.75
N ASP A 9 -10.97 18.47 -2.31
CA ASP A 9 -9.59 18.07 -2.19
C ASP A 9 -9.39 17.41 -0.83
N PHE A 10 -9.05 16.12 -0.82
CA PHE A 10 -8.88 15.35 0.41
C PHE A 10 -7.40 15.22 0.75
N GLU A 11 -7.08 15.32 2.02
CA GLU A 11 -5.74 15.05 2.53
C GLU A 11 -5.65 13.60 3.00
N GLY A 12 -4.64 12.87 2.50
CA GLY A 12 -4.38 11.50 2.92
C GLY A 12 -3.59 10.70 1.89
N LYS A 13 -3.26 9.45 2.24
CA LYS A 13 -2.61 8.51 1.35
C LYS A 13 -3.65 7.75 0.55
N ARG A 14 -3.70 7.98 -0.76
CA ARG A 14 -4.57 7.25 -1.70
C ARG A 14 -3.83 6.05 -2.28
N TYR A 15 -4.46 4.88 -2.23
CA TYR A 15 -4.04 3.69 -2.96
C TYR A 15 -4.94 3.47 -4.17
N ASP A 16 -4.33 3.25 -5.33
CA ASP A 16 -5.07 2.84 -6.53
C ASP A 16 -5.11 1.31 -6.61
N VAL A 17 -6.16 0.70 -6.07
CA VAL A 17 -6.33 -0.75 -6.06
C VAL A 17 -6.81 -1.32 -7.39
N GLY A 18 -7.13 -0.45 -8.37
CA GLY A 18 -7.41 -0.87 -9.75
C GLY A 18 -6.15 -1.21 -10.54
N ASP A 19 -5.00 -0.69 -10.11
CA ASP A 19 -3.68 -1.08 -10.61
C ASP A 19 -3.11 -2.27 -9.80
N LYS A 20 -2.46 -3.20 -10.49
CA LYS A 20 -1.91 -4.41 -9.87
C LYS A 20 -0.83 -4.08 -8.85
N PHE A 21 0.06 -3.14 -9.19
CA PHE A 21 1.13 -2.75 -8.29
C PHE A 21 0.58 -1.91 -7.13
N GLY A 22 -0.40 -1.05 -7.39
CA GLY A 22 -1.12 -0.31 -6.35
C GLY A 22 -1.82 -1.22 -5.33
N PHE A 23 -2.44 -2.31 -5.77
CA PHE A 23 -2.99 -3.34 -4.88
C PHE A 23 -1.90 -4.00 -3.99
N ILE A 24 -0.77 -4.38 -4.57
CA ILE A 24 0.35 -4.98 -3.81
C ILE A 24 0.89 -3.99 -2.78
N LYS A 25 1.09 -2.73 -3.18
CA LYS A 25 1.58 -1.66 -2.30
C LYS A 25 0.63 -1.43 -1.13
N ALA A 26 -0.67 -1.31 -1.39
CA ALA A 26 -1.66 -1.17 -0.35
C ALA A 26 -1.60 -2.34 0.63
N THR A 27 -1.56 -3.57 0.12
CA THR A 27 -1.52 -4.78 0.93
C THR A 27 -0.30 -4.81 1.86
N ILE A 28 0.89 -4.43 1.36
CA ILE A 28 2.12 -4.36 2.16
C ILE A 28 2.01 -3.27 3.24
N ASP A 29 1.57 -2.07 2.88
CA ASP A 29 1.49 -0.96 3.83
C ASP A 29 0.49 -1.28 4.95
N PHE A 30 -0.69 -1.80 4.62
CA PHE A 30 -1.70 -2.19 5.62
C PHE A 30 -1.28 -3.39 6.47
N SER A 31 -0.47 -4.32 5.94
CA SER A 31 0.00 -5.46 6.73
C SER A 31 1.12 -5.06 7.69
N LEU A 32 1.94 -4.06 7.34
CA LEU A 32 2.89 -3.44 8.25
C LEU A 32 2.19 -2.59 9.32
N ASP A 33 1.04 -1.98 9.05
CA ASP A 33 0.32 -1.23 10.09
C ASP A 33 -0.39 -2.13 11.13
N ARG A 34 -0.46 -3.45 10.91
CA ARG A 34 -1.15 -4.40 11.79
C ARG A 34 -0.21 -5.01 12.83
N GLU A 35 -0.50 -4.82 14.11
CA GLU A 35 0.31 -5.37 15.22
C GLU A 35 0.50 -6.89 15.14
N ASP A 36 -0.51 -7.64 14.68
CA ASP A 36 -0.46 -9.10 14.58
C ASP A 36 0.34 -9.62 13.36
N LEU A 37 0.65 -8.74 12.39
CA LEU A 37 1.34 -9.09 11.14
C LEU A 37 2.66 -8.34 10.93
N HIS A 38 2.87 -7.21 11.61
CA HIS A 38 3.98 -6.29 11.37
C HIS A 38 5.32 -7.02 11.34
N ASP A 39 5.65 -7.72 12.42
CA ASP A 39 6.96 -8.36 12.58
C ASP A 39 7.20 -9.43 11.51
N GLN A 40 6.21 -10.28 11.24
CA GLN A 40 6.31 -11.35 10.24
C GLN A 40 6.48 -10.80 8.82
N VAL A 41 5.73 -9.75 8.47
CA VAL A 41 5.81 -9.12 7.14
C VAL A 41 7.14 -8.38 6.99
N ASN A 42 7.55 -7.63 8.01
CA ASN A 42 8.79 -6.86 7.99
C ASN A 42 10.00 -7.78 7.82
N GLU A 43 10.08 -8.87 8.60
CA GLU A 43 11.15 -9.87 8.49
C GLU A 43 11.18 -10.52 7.10
N TYR A 44 10.01 -10.83 6.54
CA TYR A 44 9.92 -11.40 5.20
C TYR A 44 10.42 -10.43 4.11
N ILE A 45 10.05 -9.15 4.18
CA ILE A 45 10.52 -8.12 3.24
C ILE A 45 12.04 -7.99 3.31
N HIS A 46 12.61 -7.93 4.51
CA HIS A 46 14.07 -7.88 4.69
C HIS A 46 14.77 -9.10 4.06
N THR A 47 14.20 -10.30 4.27
CA THR A 47 14.72 -11.54 3.66
C THR A 47 14.71 -11.47 2.12
N LEU A 48 13.64 -10.93 1.53
CA LEU A 48 13.56 -10.75 0.08
C LEU A 48 14.62 -9.77 -0.45
N VAL A 49 14.85 -8.66 0.26
CA VAL A 49 15.84 -7.64 -0.12
C VAL A 49 17.24 -8.23 -0.11
N GLU A 50 17.61 -8.97 0.94
CA GLU A 50 18.94 -9.61 1.01
C GLU A 50 19.13 -10.66 -0.09
N LYS A 51 18.09 -11.45 -0.39
CA LYS A 51 18.12 -12.40 -1.49
C LYS A 51 18.30 -11.74 -2.86
N GLU A 52 17.71 -10.58 -3.07
CA GLU A 52 17.84 -9.84 -4.34
C GLU A 52 19.23 -9.19 -4.48
N LYS A 53 19.82 -8.70 -3.38
CA LYS A 53 21.21 -8.19 -3.38
C LYS A 53 22.27 -9.26 -3.63
N ALA A 54 21.96 -10.51 -3.27
CA ALA A 54 22.86 -11.65 -3.45
C ALA A 54 22.81 -12.26 -4.86
N LYS A 55 21.92 -11.78 -5.73
CA LYS A 55 21.94 -12.08 -7.17
C LYS A 55 22.91 -11.16 -7.90
#